data_AF-A0A9X2YPA3-F1
#
_entry.id   AF-A0A9X2YPA3-F1
#
_cell.length_a   1.000
_cell.length_b   1.000
_cell.length_c   1.000
_cell.angle_alpha   90.00
_cell.angle_beta   90.00
_cell.angle_gamma   90.00
#
_symmetry.space_group_name_H-M   'P 1'
#
loop_
_entity.id
_entity.type
_entity.pdbx_description
1 polymer ?
#
loop_
_entity_poly.entity_id
_entity_poly.type
_entity_poly.pdbx_seq_one_letter_code
_entity_poly.pdbx_strand_id
1 'polypeptide(L)'
;MTVRRCVAATLALITVASAVGCGAETPDYEAVWSTTSSTTSAAPTSTEAPVPLSQYLESVGVDGKPVAPDRLPDLTVTVPTPPGWKPYTNPNFAPGTRTIVKGDTYPIAMLLVFELEGEFDAAEAVKHGTGDAELSENFKRLNASDKNWRGFPSSMIEGSYDLNGQRMQSYNRVVIATGSPPANQRYLVQLTVTSFADEAQANGKDIETIISGFTVAPKPPPK
;
A
#
# COMPACT_ATOMS: atom_id res chain seq x y z
N MET A 1 -50.02 27.64 60.24
CA MET A 1 -48.59 27.41 59.97
C MET A 1 -48.52 26.52 58.74
N THR A 2 -48.24 27.09 57.57
CA THR A 2 -47.00 27.00 56.75
C THR A 2 -47.33 26.21 55.48
N VAL A 3 -47.68 26.87 54.37
CA VAL A 3 -46.83 27.44 53.30
C VAL A 3 -46.88 26.58 52.03
N ARG A 4 -47.31 27.24 50.95
CA ARG A 4 -47.27 26.89 49.52
C ARG A 4 -45.91 26.30 49.08
N ARG A 5 -45.91 25.48 48.02
CA ARG A 5 -45.24 25.83 46.74
C ARG A 5 -45.46 24.79 45.64
N CYS A 6 -45.90 25.30 44.50
CA CYS A 6 -45.88 24.68 43.17
C CYS A 6 -44.45 24.37 42.74
N VAL A 7 -44.24 23.24 42.06
CA VAL A 7 -43.00 22.98 41.31
C VAL A 7 -43.40 22.64 39.88
N ALA A 8 -42.95 23.51 38.98
CA ALA A 8 -43.06 23.38 37.53
C ALA A 8 -42.04 22.33 37.03
N ALA A 9 -42.46 21.48 36.10
CA ALA A 9 -41.58 20.57 35.37
C ALA A 9 -41.03 21.28 34.13
N THR A 10 -39.74 21.56 34.12
CA THR A 10 -38.97 22.06 32.98
C THR A 10 -38.62 20.91 32.04
N LEU A 11 -39.14 20.93 30.80
CA LEU A 11 -38.61 20.12 29.69
C LEU A 11 -37.33 20.78 29.17
N ALA A 12 -36.19 20.11 29.31
CA ALA A 12 -34.96 20.44 28.60
C ALA A 12 -34.90 19.61 27.31
N LEU A 13 -34.99 20.26 26.15
CA LEU A 13 -34.72 19.68 24.84
C LEU A 13 -33.20 19.64 24.62
N ILE A 14 -32.63 18.43 24.59
CA ILE A 14 -31.24 18.19 24.21
C ILE A 14 -31.18 18.14 22.68
N THR A 15 -30.54 19.15 22.09
CA THR A 15 -30.16 19.15 20.67
C THR A 15 -28.89 18.32 20.47
N VAL A 16 -29.00 17.17 19.81
CA VAL A 16 -27.82 16.40 19.36
C VAL A 16 -27.43 16.90 17.97
N ALA A 17 -26.32 17.65 17.91
CA ALA A 17 -25.64 17.96 16.67
C ALA A 17 -24.79 16.74 16.27
N SER A 18 -25.20 16.02 15.23
CA SER A 18 -24.37 15.00 14.60
C SER A 18 -23.28 15.68 13.78
N ALA A 19 -22.05 15.66 14.30
CA ALA A 19 -20.85 15.96 13.54
C ALA A 19 -20.69 14.89 12.45
N VAL A 20 -20.72 15.31 11.18
CA VAL A 20 -20.31 14.48 10.06
C VAL A 20 -18.78 14.41 10.09
N GLY A 21 -18.25 13.47 10.87
CA GLY A 21 -16.86 13.07 10.77
C GLY A 21 -16.68 12.22 9.53
N CYS A 22 -15.89 12.68 8.55
CA CYS A 22 -15.26 11.81 7.58
C CYS A 22 -14.29 10.88 8.34
N GLY A 23 -14.81 9.77 8.84
CA GLY A 23 -13.99 8.65 9.30
C GLY A 23 -13.30 8.04 8.09
N ALA A 24 -12.00 7.76 8.22
CA ALA A 24 -11.34 6.84 7.31
C ALA A 24 -12.10 5.50 7.38
N GLU A 25 -12.59 5.03 6.22
CA GLU A 25 -13.23 3.73 6.16
C GLU A 25 -12.16 2.66 6.44
N THR A 26 -12.22 2.10 7.65
CA THR A 26 -11.51 0.88 7.98
C THR A 26 -12.10 -0.23 7.13
N PRO A 27 -11.30 -0.98 6.34
CA PRO A 27 -11.80 -2.12 5.60
C PRO A 27 -12.49 -3.09 6.56
N ASP A 28 -13.76 -3.41 6.27
CA ASP A 28 -14.52 -4.37 7.05
C ASP A 28 -14.09 -5.79 6.64
N TYR A 29 -13.17 -6.36 7.41
CA TYR A 29 -12.64 -7.72 7.24
C TYR A 29 -13.64 -8.80 7.67
N GLU A 30 -14.76 -8.43 8.33
CA GLU A 30 -15.84 -9.36 8.67
C GLU A 30 -16.77 -9.63 7.46
N ALA A 31 -16.82 -8.71 6.49
CA ALA A 31 -17.63 -8.85 5.27
C ALA A 31 -17.18 -9.98 4.34
N VAL A 32 -16.00 -10.58 4.57
CA VAL A 32 -15.46 -11.71 3.80
C VAL A 32 -16.19 -13.03 4.11
N TRP A 33 -16.94 -13.12 5.21
CA TRP A 33 -17.53 -14.39 5.69
C TRP A 33 -19.04 -14.55 5.46
N SER A 34 -19.72 -13.55 4.90
CA SER A 34 -21.11 -13.71 4.49
C SER A 34 -21.18 -13.96 2.98
N THR A 35 -21.27 -15.25 2.61
CA THR A 35 -21.60 -15.69 1.26
C THR A 35 -22.99 -15.18 0.90
N THR A 36 -23.09 -13.96 0.36
CA THR A 36 -24.26 -13.52 -0.40
C THR A 36 -23.75 -12.88 -1.66
N SER A 37 -23.97 -13.55 -2.79
CA SER A 37 -23.60 -13.07 -4.12
C SER A 37 -24.33 -11.76 -4.43
N SER A 38 -23.71 -10.63 -4.14
CA SER A 38 -24.08 -9.34 -4.71
C SER A 38 -23.39 -9.20 -6.07
N THR A 39 -24.17 -9.20 -7.13
CA THR A 39 -23.71 -8.90 -8.50
C THR A 39 -23.21 -7.46 -8.56
N THR A 40 -21.89 -7.27 -8.54
CA THR A 40 -21.28 -5.96 -8.75
C THR A 40 -20.79 -5.85 -10.19
N SER A 41 -21.41 -4.90 -10.90
CA SER A 41 -21.08 -4.29 -12.19
C SER A 41 -19.76 -4.71 -12.84
N ALA A 42 -19.85 -5.33 -14.02
CA ALA A 42 -18.72 -5.53 -14.91
C ALA A 42 -18.14 -4.15 -15.31
N ALA A 43 -16.92 -3.87 -14.87
CA ALA A 43 -16.08 -2.88 -15.54
C ALA A 43 -15.72 -3.41 -16.93
N PRO A 44 -15.55 -2.55 -17.95
CA PRO A 44 -15.18 -3.00 -19.28
C PRO A 44 -13.86 -3.77 -19.21
N THR A 45 -13.89 -5.02 -19.65
CA THR A 45 -12.69 -5.81 -19.88
C THR A 45 -11.94 -5.16 -21.04
N SER A 46 -10.90 -4.38 -20.76
CA SER A 46 -9.86 -4.16 -21.76
C SER A 46 -9.30 -5.55 -22.09
N THR A 47 -9.49 -5.97 -23.34
CA THR A 47 -9.08 -7.29 -23.87
C THR A 47 -7.56 -7.44 -23.99
N GLU A 48 -6.81 -6.38 -23.73
CA GLU A 48 -5.35 -6.38 -23.78
C GLU A 48 -4.76 -6.84 -22.44
N ALA A 49 -3.72 -7.67 -22.50
CA ALA A 49 -3.02 -8.12 -21.31
C ALA A 49 -2.41 -6.92 -20.55
N PRO A 50 -2.42 -6.90 -19.21
CA PRO A 50 -1.77 -5.85 -18.44
C PRO A 50 -0.30 -5.71 -18.83
N VAL A 51 0.16 -4.47 -19.03
CA VAL A 51 1.57 -4.17 -19.31
C VAL A 51 2.26 -3.88 -17.97
N PRO A 52 3.30 -4.64 -17.57
CA PRO A 52 4.14 -4.36 -16.41
C PRO A 52 4.73 -2.95 -16.40
N LEU A 53 4.89 -2.39 -15.20
CA LEU A 53 5.50 -1.06 -15.02
C LEU A 53 6.92 -0.99 -15.60
N SER A 54 7.75 -2.01 -15.38
CA SER A 54 9.11 -2.06 -15.93
C SER A 54 9.11 -2.00 -17.44
N GLN A 55 8.26 -2.82 -18.10
CA GLN A 55 8.13 -2.82 -19.55
C GLN A 55 7.63 -1.48 -20.09
N TYR A 56 6.68 -0.84 -19.40
CA TYR A 56 6.24 0.50 -19.77
C TYR A 56 7.38 1.52 -19.68
N LEU A 57 8.10 1.57 -18.54
CA LEU A 57 9.21 2.50 -18.34
C LEU A 57 10.30 2.32 -19.40
N GLU A 58 10.69 1.08 -19.67
CA GLU A 58 11.65 0.75 -20.74
C GLU A 58 11.14 1.21 -22.11
N SER A 59 9.85 1.01 -22.41
CA SER A 59 9.28 1.39 -23.71
C SER A 59 9.27 2.91 -23.96
N VAL A 60 9.28 3.72 -22.90
CA VAL A 60 9.38 5.18 -22.98
C VAL A 60 10.81 5.68 -22.77
N GLY A 61 11.80 4.79 -22.75
CA GLY A 61 13.21 5.13 -22.66
C GLY A 61 13.70 5.49 -21.25
N VAL A 62 12.98 5.06 -20.21
CA VAL A 62 13.41 5.21 -18.81
C VAL A 62 14.20 3.99 -18.38
N ASP A 63 15.38 4.24 -17.80
CA ASP A 63 16.20 3.22 -17.15
C ASP A 63 16.09 3.31 -15.62
N GLY A 64 16.35 2.21 -14.92
CA GLY A 64 16.21 2.10 -13.47
C GLY A 64 17.44 1.48 -12.81
N LYS A 65 18.09 2.21 -11.90
CA LYS A 65 19.24 1.71 -11.14
C LYS A 65 18.85 1.40 -9.70
N PRO A 66 19.05 0.17 -9.22
CA PRO A 66 18.67 -0.18 -7.85
C PRO A 66 19.53 0.58 -6.84
N VAL A 67 18.88 1.16 -5.83
CA VAL A 67 19.51 1.92 -4.76
C VAL A 67 18.95 1.50 -3.41
N ALA A 68 19.80 1.45 -2.40
CA ALA A 68 19.37 1.16 -1.05
C ALA A 68 18.54 2.33 -0.47
N PRO A 69 17.39 2.07 0.20
CA PRO A 69 16.56 3.13 0.79
C PRO A 69 17.31 4.08 1.73
N ASP A 70 18.27 3.57 2.51
CA ASP A 70 19.10 4.35 3.44
C ASP A 70 20.19 5.19 2.75
N ARG A 71 20.42 4.98 1.45
CA ARG A 71 21.44 5.67 0.64
C ARG A 71 20.87 6.81 -0.21
N LEU A 72 19.55 6.99 -0.21
CA LEU A 72 18.89 8.09 -0.92
C LEU A 72 19.35 9.43 -0.32
N PRO A 73 19.83 10.40 -1.12
CA PRO A 73 20.34 11.67 -0.58
C PRO A 73 19.23 12.62 -0.14
N ASP A 74 18.05 12.51 -0.72
CA ASP A 74 17.01 13.55 -0.76
C ASP A 74 15.59 13.06 -0.43
N LEU A 75 15.45 11.74 -0.17
CA LEU A 75 14.24 11.07 0.31
C LEU A 75 14.51 10.25 1.57
N THR A 76 13.51 10.17 2.44
CA THR A 76 13.41 9.20 3.53
C THR A 76 12.32 8.19 3.18
N VAL A 77 12.69 6.92 3.17
CA VAL A 77 11.75 5.80 3.02
C VAL A 77 11.75 5.00 4.32
N THR A 78 10.57 4.70 4.85
CA THR A 78 10.42 4.00 6.14
C THR A 78 9.39 2.89 6.01
N VAL A 79 9.73 1.74 6.58
CA VAL A 79 8.83 0.59 6.77
C VAL A 79 9.05 0.12 8.20
N PRO A 80 8.02 0.03 9.05
CA PRO A 80 8.18 -0.45 10.41
C PRO A 80 8.44 -1.96 10.43
N THR A 81 9.12 -2.41 11.48
CA THR A 81 9.37 -3.84 11.72
C THR A 81 8.53 -4.28 12.93
N PRO A 82 7.43 -5.03 12.73
CA PRO A 82 6.61 -5.52 13.84
C PRO A 82 7.36 -6.53 14.74
N PRO A 83 6.90 -6.78 15.97
CA PRO A 83 7.50 -7.78 16.85
C PRO A 83 7.57 -9.17 16.19
N GLY A 84 8.72 -9.83 16.32
CA GLY A 84 8.96 -11.16 15.72
C GLY A 84 9.38 -11.12 14.25
N TRP A 85 9.32 -9.95 13.59
CA TRP A 85 9.92 -9.75 12.28
C TRP A 85 11.41 -9.42 12.42
N LYS A 86 12.21 -9.90 11.47
CA LYS A 86 13.66 -9.69 11.44
C LYS A 86 14.11 -9.33 10.03
N PRO A 87 15.18 -8.54 9.86
CA PRO A 87 15.82 -8.36 8.57
C PRO A 87 16.18 -9.71 7.96
N TYR A 88 15.94 -9.83 6.67
CA TYR A 88 16.28 -11.01 5.88
C TYR A 88 17.10 -10.57 4.67
N THR A 89 18.13 -11.33 4.34
CA THR A 89 18.99 -11.07 3.18
C THR A 89 19.12 -12.36 2.40
N ASN A 90 18.91 -12.27 1.09
CA ASN A 90 19.07 -13.36 0.17
C ASN A 90 19.96 -12.85 -0.98
N PRO A 91 21.06 -13.54 -1.32
CA PRO A 91 21.95 -13.11 -2.40
C PRO A 91 21.28 -13.08 -3.78
N ASN A 92 20.13 -13.75 -3.93
CA ASN A 92 19.35 -13.74 -5.17
C ASN A 92 18.43 -12.51 -5.30
N PHE A 93 18.29 -11.70 -4.25
CA PHE A 93 17.55 -10.44 -4.36
C PHE A 93 18.39 -9.37 -5.04
N ALA A 94 17.72 -8.44 -5.71
CA ALA A 94 18.38 -7.28 -6.30
C ALA A 94 19.19 -6.52 -5.22
N PRO A 95 20.41 -6.04 -5.54
CA PRO A 95 21.19 -5.23 -4.62
C PRO A 95 20.39 -4.06 -4.07
N GLY A 96 20.57 -3.73 -2.79
CA GLY A 96 19.85 -2.62 -2.16
C GLY A 96 18.44 -2.95 -1.67
N THR A 97 17.86 -4.10 -2.04
CA THR A 97 16.59 -4.58 -1.50
C THR A 97 16.66 -4.65 0.04
N ARG A 98 15.62 -4.18 0.71
CA ARG A 98 15.44 -4.35 2.15
C ARG A 98 14.29 -5.30 2.36
N THR A 99 14.52 -6.35 3.15
CA THR A 99 13.51 -7.37 3.40
C THR A 99 13.40 -7.61 4.89
N ILE A 100 12.17 -7.76 5.37
CA ILE A 100 11.88 -8.29 6.70
C ILE A 100 10.99 -9.53 6.56
N VAL A 101 11.19 -10.50 7.43
CA VAL A 101 10.42 -11.76 7.45
C VAL A 101 10.02 -12.08 8.89
N LYS A 102 8.86 -12.72 9.06
CA LYS A 102 8.49 -13.39 10.31
C LYS A 102 8.60 -14.89 10.10
N GLY A 103 9.33 -15.58 10.97
CA GLY A 103 9.73 -16.97 10.73
C GLY A 103 10.89 -17.06 9.74
N ASP A 104 10.83 -18.01 8.81
CA ASP A 104 11.95 -18.34 7.91
C ASP A 104 11.68 -18.06 6.43
N THR A 105 10.41 -17.92 6.01
CA THR A 105 10.05 -17.68 4.60
C THR A 105 8.91 -16.67 4.45
N TYR A 106 7.73 -16.97 4.99
CA TYR A 106 6.56 -16.10 4.98
C TYR A 106 5.97 -15.93 6.39
N PRO A 107 5.31 -14.80 6.68
CA PRO A 107 5.13 -13.64 5.81
C PRO A 107 6.43 -12.83 5.61
N ILE A 108 6.54 -12.17 4.47
CA ILE A 108 7.71 -11.40 4.04
C ILE A 108 7.28 -10.04 3.50
N ALA A 109 8.06 -9.00 3.79
CA ALA A 109 7.90 -7.67 3.23
C ALA A 109 9.21 -7.25 2.56
N MET A 110 9.13 -6.89 1.29
CA MET A 110 10.25 -6.48 0.45
C MET A 110 10.07 -5.03 0.01
N LEU A 111 11.10 -4.23 0.24
CA LEU A 111 11.20 -2.84 -0.17
C LEU A 111 12.31 -2.71 -1.21
N LEU A 112 11.94 -2.29 -2.41
CA LEU A 112 12.86 -2.00 -3.51
C LEU A 112 12.80 -0.51 -3.83
N VAL A 113 13.95 0.07 -4.17
CA VAL A 113 14.02 1.44 -4.67
C VAL A 113 14.92 1.48 -5.89
N PHE A 114 14.46 2.15 -6.94
CA PHE A 114 15.22 2.43 -8.14
C PHE A 114 15.31 3.94 -8.34
N GLU A 115 16.51 4.41 -8.66
CA GLU A 115 16.74 5.72 -9.26
C GLU A 115 16.37 5.63 -10.75
N LEU A 116 15.47 6.51 -11.20
CA LEU A 116 14.96 6.50 -12.58
C LEU A 116 15.65 7.56 -13.42
N GLU A 117 16.19 7.16 -14.57
CA GLU A 117 16.87 8.04 -15.52
C GLU A 117 16.05 8.13 -16.81
N GLY A 118 15.74 9.36 -17.24
CA GLY A 118 14.90 9.63 -18.40
C GLY A 118 13.70 10.52 -18.07
N GLU A 119 13.14 11.15 -19.10
CA GLU A 119 11.93 11.98 -18.98
C GLU A 119 10.69 11.11 -19.17
N PHE A 120 9.73 11.20 -18.24
CA PHE A 120 8.47 10.45 -18.32
C PHE A 120 7.37 11.09 -17.48
N ASP A 121 6.11 10.75 -17.79
CA ASP A 121 4.97 11.10 -16.97
C ASP A 121 4.76 10.05 -15.88
N ALA A 122 4.97 10.45 -14.63
CA ALA A 122 4.77 9.56 -13.50
C ALA A 122 3.31 9.21 -13.20
N ALA A 123 2.36 10.08 -13.55
CA ALA A 123 0.93 9.79 -13.41
C ALA A 123 0.48 8.75 -14.44
N GLU A 124 1.10 8.75 -15.62
CA GLU A 124 0.90 7.70 -16.62
C GLU A 124 1.57 6.40 -16.18
N ALA A 125 2.84 6.45 -15.77
CA ALA A 125 3.60 5.28 -15.38
C ALA A 125 2.91 4.46 -14.28
N VAL A 126 2.36 5.11 -13.23
CA VAL A 126 1.72 4.37 -12.14
C VAL A 126 0.47 3.59 -12.54
N LYS A 127 -0.16 3.88 -13.70
CA LYS A 127 -1.26 3.06 -14.23
C LYS A 127 -0.83 1.63 -14.57
N HIS A 128 0.48 1.42 -14.79
CA HIS A 128 1.09 0.12 -15.02
C HIS A 128 1.57 -0.55 -13.73
N GLY A 129 1.44 0.11 -12.57
CA GLY A 129 1.95 -0.35 -11.28
C GLY A 129 1.30 -1.63 -10.75
N THR A 130 0.12 -2.02 -11.27
CA THR A 130 -0.55 -3.28 -10.89
C THR A 130 -0.30 -4.43 -11.87
N GLY A 131 0.32 -4.15 -13.03
CA GLY A 131 0.41 -5.09 -14.14
C GLY A 131 1.07 -6.42 -13.76
N ASP A 132 2.19 -6.37 -13.01
CA ASP A 132 2.89 -7.58 -12.56
C ASP A 132 2.02 -8.49 -11.68
N ALA A 133 1.22 -7.89 -10.78
CA ALA A 133 0.35 -8.65 -9.91
C ALA A 133 -0.80 -9.30 -10.71
N GLU A 134 -1.37 -8.58 -11.67
CA GLU A 134 -2.49 -9.06 -12.49
C GLU A 134 -2.10 -10.19 -13.45
N LEU A 135 -0.84 -10.26 -13.84
CA LEU A 135 -0.29 -11.35 -14.64
C LEU A 135 0.02 -12.61 -13.81
N SER A 136 -0.08 -12.56 -12.49
CA SER A 136 0.18 -13.71 -11.63
C SER A 136 -0.86 -14.83 -11.83
N GLU A 137 -0.42 -16.09 -11.68
CA GLU A 137 -1.28 -17.26 -11.90
C GLU A 137 -2.51 -17.23 -10.99
N ASN A 138 -3.70 -17.38 -11.60
CA ASN A 138 -4.99 -17.37 -10.90
C ASN A 138 -5.17 -16.16 -9.97
N PHE A 139 -4.66 -14.98 -10.37
CA PHE A 139 -4.81 -13.77 -9.59
C PHE A 139 -6.28 -13.43 -9.32
N LYS A 140 -6.59 -13.09 -8.07
CA LYS A 140 -7.89 -12.60 -7.61
C LYS A 140 -7.66 -11.31 -6.84
N ARG A 141 -8.07 -10.20 -7.46
CA ARG A 141 -8.00 -8.87 -6.85
C ARG A 141 -8.95 -8.80 -5.64
N LEU A 142 -8.45 -8.27 -4.53
CA LEU A 142 -9.22 -7.93 -3.33
C LEU A 142 -9.42 -6.41 -3.23
N ASN A 143 -8.38 -5.63 -3.53
CA ASN A 143 -8.40 -4.18 -3.46
C ASN A 143 -7.46 -3.56 -4.50
N ALA A 144 -7.69 -2.32 -4.90
CA ALA A 144 -6.77 -1.53 -5.71
C ALA A 144 -7.00 -0.02 -5.52
N SER A 145 -5.95 0.78 -5.74
CA SER A 145 -6.04 2.23 -5.65
C SER A 145 -4.93 2.93 -6.43
N ASP A 146 -5.33 3.87 -7.30
CA ASP A 146 -4.42 4.77 -8.03
C ASP A 146 -4.32 6.17 -7.40
N LYS A 147 -4.83 6.33 -6.17
CA LYS A 147 -4.69 7.57 -5.41
C LYS A 147 -3.23 7.80 -5.03
N ASN A 148 -2.82 9.07 -5.06
CA ASN A 148 -1.50 9.50 -4.59
C ASN A 148 -1.22 8.98 -3.17
N TRP A 149 0.02 8.54 -2.94
CA TRP A 149 0.52 8.13 -1.63
C TRP A 149 1.36 9.26 -1.04
N ARG A 150 0.86 9.88 0.03
CA ARG A 150 1.56 10.97 0.75
C ARG A 150 2.04 12.10 -0.17
N GLY A 151 1.26 12.42 -1.20
CA GLY A 151 1.55 13.49 -2.16
C GLY A 151 2.25 13.05 -3.44
N PHE A 152 2.67 11.79 -3.56
CA PHE A 152 3.33 11.27 -4.76
C PHE A 152 2.40 10.38 -5.61
N PRO A 153 2.55 10.37 -6.95
CA PRO A 153 1.90 9.39 -7.83
C PRO A 153 2.13 7.96 -7.33
N SER A 154 1.08 7.17 -7.25
CA SER A 154 1.15 5.82 -6.70
C SER A 154 0.05 4.93 -7.27
N SER A 155 0.33 3.64 -7.34
CA SER A 155 -0.68 2.60 -7.51
C SER A 155 -0.48 1.51 -6.47
N MET A 156 -1.58 0.87 -6.09
CA MET A 156 -1.62 -0.19 -5.10
C MET A 156 -2.60 -1.26 -5.56
N ILE A 157 -2.23 -2.51 -5.32
CA ILE A 157 -3.10 -3.66 -5.52
C ILE A 157 -2.92 -4.66 -4.39
N GLU A 158 -4.03 -5.22 -3.95
CA GLU A 158 -4.07 -6.33 -3.03
C GLU A 158 -4.85 -7.48 -3.67
N GLY A 159 -4.37 -8.69 -3.46
CA GLY A 159 -5.02 -9.87 -4.01
C GLY A 159 -4.42 -11.17 -3.53
N SER A 160 -4.85 -12.25 -4.16
CA SER A 160 -4.28 -13.57 -3.98
C SER A 160 -3.95 -14.21 -5.32
N TYR A 161 -2.93 -15.07 -5.34
CA TYR A 161 -2.46 -15.76 -6.54
C TYR A 161 -1.80 -17.07 -6.16
N ASP A 162 -1.56 -17.93 -7.15
CA ASP A 162 -0.89 -19.20 -6.94
C ASP A 162 0.62 -19.05 -7.21
N LEU A 163 1.44 -19.58 -6.29
CA LEU A 163 2.89 -19.60 -6.43
C LEU A 163 3.42 -20.96 -5.96
N ASN A 164 4.03 -21.72 -6.87
CA ASN A 164 4.60 -23.04 -6.58
C ASN A 164 3.62 -24.00 -5.87
N GLY A 165 2.35 -23.98 -6.29
CA GLY A 165 1.29 -24.83 -5.73
C GLY A 165 0.71 -24.35 -4.39
N GLN A 166 1.14 -23.18 -3.89
CA GLN A 166 0.60 -22.56 -2.67
C GLN A 166 -0.21 -21.31 -3.02
N ARG A 167 -1.34 -21.12 -2.35
CA ARG A 167 -2.13 -19.88 -2.45
C ARG A 167 -1.48 -18.79 -1.59
N MET A 168 -1.11 -17.69 -2.22
CA MET A 168 -0.51 -16.53 -1.59
C MET A 168 -1.53 -15.41 -1.45
N GLN A 169 -1.42 -14.61 -0.39
CA GLN A 169 -2.03 -13.28 -0.30
C GLN A 169 -0.92 -12.23 -0.37
N SER A 170 -1.13 -11.19 -1.16
CA SER A 170 -0.13 -10.16 -1.41
C SER A 170 -0.74 -8.77 -1.47
N TYR A 171 0.01 -7.82 -0.94
CA TYR A 171 -0.14 -6.40 -1.11
C TYR A 171 1.07 -5.87 -1.87
N ASN A 172 0.84 -5.08 -2.91
CA ASN A 172 1.86 -4.36 -3.65
C ASN A 172 1.50 -2.88 -3.72
N ARG A 173 2.43 -2.00 -3.37
CA ARG A 173 2.33 -0.56 -3.63
C ARG A 173 3.59 -0.06 -4.31
N VAL A 174 3.37 0.66 -5.42
CA VAL A 174 4.36 1.42 -6.16
C VAL A 174 4.14 2.90 -5.89
N VAL A 175 5.22 3.64 -5.62
CA VAL A 175 5.23 5.10 -5.48
C VAL A 175 6.33 5.66 -6.38
N ILE A 176 5.99 6.60 -7.27
CA ILE A 176 7.00 7.35 -8.02
C ILE A 176 7.23 8.67 -7.30
N ALA A 177 8.24 8.68 -6.45
CA ALA A 177 8.59 9.83 -5.63
C ALA A 177 9.55 10.78 -6.36
N THR A 178 9.49 12.06 -6.00
CA THR A 178 10.46 13.08 -6.43
C THR A 178 11.26 13.51 -5.22
N GLY A 179 12.57 13.38 -5.31
CA GLY A 179 13.50 13.89 -4.34
C GLY A 179 13.48 15.41 -4.22
N SER A 180 14.10 15.93 -3.17
CA SER A 180 14.16 17.37 -2.91
C SER A 180 15.04 18.10 -3.96
N PRO A 181 14.80 19.40 -4.21
CA PRO A 181 15.68 20.22 -5.03
C PRO A 181 17.15 20.21 -4.53
N PRO A 182 18.14 20.45 -5.42
CA PRO A 182 17.98 20.91 -6.80
C PRO A 182 17.84 19.81 -7.85
N ALA A 183 18.20 18.56 -7.53
CA ALA A 183 18.21 17.48 -8.51
C ALA A 183 16.79 17.04 -8.92
N ASN A 184 15.83 17.08 -7.99
CA ASN A 184 14.46 16.58 -8.22
C ASN A 184 14.44 15.15 -8.78
N GLN A 185 15.37 14.31 -8.30
CA GLN A 185 15.56 12.96 -8.82
C GLN A 185 14.27 12.14 -8.66
N ARG A 186 13.89 11.41 -9.71
CA ARG A 186 12.73 10.51 -9.67
C ARG A 186 13.15 9.14 -9.16
N TYR A 187 12.35 8.60 -8.25
CA TYR A 187 12.57 7.26 -7.68
C TYR A 187 11.32 6.42 -7.81
N LEU A 188 11.47 5.17 -8.23
CA LEU A 188 10.45 4.13 -8.03
C LEU A 188 10.69 3.48 -6.67
N VAL A 189 9.74 3.60 -5.76
CA VAL A 189 9.73 2.91 -4.47
C VAL A 189 8.61 1.87 -4.50
N GLN A 190 8.95 0.61 -4.29
CA GLN A 190 8.00 -0.50 -4.30
C GLN A 190 8.04 -1.27 -2.99
N LEU A 191 6.88 -1.39 -2.34
CA LEU A 191 6.68 -2.26 -1.19
C LEU A 191 5.78 -3.43 -1.60
N THR A 192 6.28 -4.64 -1.43
CA THR A 192 5.50 -5.88 -1.57
C THR A 192 5.45 -6.58 -0.22
N VAL A 193 4.27 -6.98 0.23
CA VAL A 193 4.08 -7.80 1.43
C VAL A 193 3.32 -9.06 1.04
N THR A 194 3.89 -10.23 1.31
CA THR A 194 3.32 -11.52 0.90
C THR A 194 3.22 -12.46 2.08
N SER A 195 2.14 -13.22 2.15
CA SER A 195 1.88 -14.27 3.14
C SER A 195 1.18 -15.46 2.50
N PHE A 196 1.14 -16.60 3.18
CA PHE A 196 0.23 -17.67 2.78
C PHE A 196 -1.21 -17.23 3.02
N ALA A 197 -2.11 -17.52 2.08
CA ALA A 197 -3.49 -17.04 2.14
C ALA A 197 -4.28 -17.61 3.33
N ASP A 198 -3.98 -18.84 3.74
CA ASP A 198 -4.54 -19.50 4.92
C ASP A 198 -4.01 -18.93 6.25
N GLU A 199 -2.90 -18.21 6.24
CA GLU A 199 -2.32 -17.51 7.40
C GLU A 199 -2.56 -16.00 7.39
N ALA A 200 -3.26 -15.47 6.38
CA ALA A 200 -3.43 -14.02 6.19
C ALA A 200 -4.09 -13.36 7.41
N GLN A 201 -5.09 -13.99 8.02
CA GLN A 201 -5.76 -13.47 9.22
C GLN A 201 -4.81 -13.42 10.42
N ALA A 202 -4.04 -14.48 10.65
CA ALA A 202 -3.10 -14.57 11.77
C ALA A 202 -1.98 -13.53 11.67
N ASN A 203 -1.57 -13.19 10.44
CA ASN A 203 -0.53 -12.20 10.17
C ASN A 203 -1.06 -10.78 9.93
N GLY A 204 -2.38 -10.61 9.82
CA GLY A 204 -3.03 -9.38 9.34
C GLY A 204 -2.64 -8.14 10.13
N LYS A 205 -2.55 -8.23 11.47
CA LYS A 205 -2.15 -7.09 12.32
C LYS A 205 -0.73 -6.60 12.03
N ASP A 206 0.20 -7.53 11.85
CA ASP A 206 1.60 -7.18 11.57
C ASP A 206 1.74 -6.62 10.15
N ILE A 207 1.05 -7.24 9.18
CA ILE A 207 1.00 -6.79 7.78
C ILE A 207 0.41 -5.37 7.71
N GLU A 208 -0.69 -5.10 8.40
CA GLU A 208 -1.30 -3.77 8.43
C GLU A 208 -0.37 -2.74 9.09
N THR A 209 0.39 -3.14 10.12
CA THR A 209 1.41 -2.27 10.73
C THR A 209 2.48 -1.87 9.70
N ILE A 210 2.93 -2.83 8.89
CA ILE A 210 3.90 -2.60 7.79
C ILE A 210 3.31 -1.65 6.74
N ILE A 211 2.08 -1.92 6.28
CA ILE A 211 1.41 -1.15 5.21
C ILE A 211 1.12 0.28 5.66
N SER A 212 0.47 0.46 6.81
CA SER A 212 0.08 1.79 7.33
C SER A 212 1.29 2.64 7.74
N GLY A 213 2.35 1.99 8.23
CA GLY A 213 3.60 2.66 8.60
C GLY A 213 4.55 2.91 7.43
N PHE A 214 4.26 2.41 6.23
CA PHE A 214 5.08 2.69 5.04
C PHE A 214 5.00 4.18 4.68
N THR A 215 6.15 4.85 4.64
CA THR A 215 6.23 6.27 4.27
C THR A 215 7.33 6.54 3.26
N VAL A 216 7.06 7.45 2.35
CA VAL A 216 8.06 8.08 1.48
C VAL A 216 7.89 9.58 1.63
N ALA A 217 8.96 10.29 1.98
CA ALA A 217 8.93 11.73 2.22
C ALA A 217 10.23 12.40 1.77
N PRO A 218 10.18 13.67 1.32
CA PRO A 218 11.38 14.49 1.12
C PRO A 218 12.23 14.55 2.39
N LYS A 219 13.56 14.46 2.25
CA LYS A 219 14.47 14.74 3.37
C LYS A 219 14.42 16.23 3.71
N PRO A 220 14.36 16.60 4.99
CA PRO A 220 14.55 17.98 5.38
C PRO A 220 15.96 18.44 4.98
N PRO A 221 16.14 19.72 4.63
CA PRO A 221 17.46 20.26 4.35
C PRO A 221 18.38 20.06 5.57
N PRO A 222 19.70 19.86 5.35
CA PRO A 222 20.65 19.78 6.46
C PRO A 222 20.55 21.04 7.33
N LYS A 223 20.55 20.85 8.65
CA LYS A 223 20.57 21.95 9.63
C LYS A 223 21.91 22.66 9.66
#